data_AF-A0A376L830-F1
#
_entry.id   AF-A0A376L830-F1
#
_cell.length_a   1.000
_cell.length_b   1.000
_cell.length_c   1.000
_cell.angle_alpha   90.00
_cell.angle_beta   90.00
_cell.angle_gamma   90.00
#
_symmetry.space_group_name_H-M   'P 1'
#
loop_
_entity.id
_entity.type
_entity.pdbx_description
1 polymer ?
#
loop_
_entity_poly.entity_id
_entity_poly.type
_entity_poly.pdbx_seq_one_letter_code
_entity_poly.pdbx_strand_id
1 'polypeptide(L)'
;MRDGLKFKAWQPGGAGTDFLTEAHLDLPMEFESIGKAGSRLGTALAMAVDHEINMVSLVRNLEEFFARESCGWCTPCRDGLPWSVKILRALERGEGQPGDIETLEQLCRFLGPGKTFCAHAPGAVEPLQSAIKYFREEFEAGIKQPFSNTHLINGIQPNLLKERW
;
A
#
# COMPACT_ATOMS: atom_id res chain seq x y z
N MET A 1 -12.81 18.06 -12.58
CA MET A 1 -13.10 17.92 -11.15
C MET A 1 -14.32 18.78 -10.80
N ARG A 2 -15.02 18.53 -9.68
CA ARG A 2 -16.04 19.48 -9.20
C ARG A 2 -15.36 20.80 -8.80
N ASP A 3 -16.11 21.90 -8.82
CA ASP A 3 -15.59 23.21 -8.43
C ASP A 3 -14.96 23.19 -7.02
N GLY A 4 -13.79 23.79 -6.89
CA GLY A 4 -13.01 23.80 -5.63
C GLY A 4 -12.10 22.59 -5.42
N LEU A 5 -12.27 21.50 -6.18
CA LEU A 5 -11.44 20.30 -6.06
C LEU A 5 -10.26 20.31 -7.03
N LYS A 6 -9.06 20.02 -6.51
CA LYS A 6 -7.84 19.86 -7.31
C LYS A 6 -7.57 18.39 -7.59
N PHE A 7 -7.10 18.10 -8.80
CA PHE A 7 -6.69 16.76 -9.19
C PHE A 7 -5.46 16.31 -8.37
N LYS A 8 -5.45 15.05 -7.94
CA LYS A 8 -4.34 14.44 -7.20
C LYS A 8 -3.78 13.22 -7.91
N ALA A 9 -4.65 12.28 -8.25
CA ALA A 9 -4.28 11.02 -8.89
C ALA A 9 -5.42 10.44 -9.72
N TRP A 10 -5.12 9.40 -10.50
CA TRP A 10 -6.14 8.61 -11.18
C TRP A 10 -5.70 7.16 -11.39
N GLN A 11 -6.65 6.24 -11.52
CA GLN A 11 -6.40 4.88 -11.98
C GLN A 11 -6.91 4.73 -13.41
N PRO A 12 -6.11 4.22 -14.37
CA PRO A 12 -6.51 4.12 -15.77
C PRO A 12 -7.37 2.89 -16.11
N GLY A 13 -7.26 1.81 -15.34
CA GLY A 13 -7.77 0.50 -15.74
C GLY A 13 -8.70 -0.20 -14.76
N GLY A 14 -9.08 0.48 -13.67
CA GLY A 14 -9.92 -0.05 -12.60
C GLY A 14 -9.18 -0.16 -11.26
N ALA A 15 -9.89 -0.64 -10.24
CA ALA A 15 -9.44 -0.67 -8.84
C ALA A 15 -8.09 -1.36 -8.61
N GLY A 16 -7.76 -2.38 -9.41
CA GLY A 16 -6.51 -3.13 -9.31
C GLY A 16 -5.43 -2.69 -10.29
N THR A 17 -5.30 -1.38 -10.50
CA THR A 17 -4.25 -0.79 -11.35
C THR A 17 -3.52 0.32 -10.61
N ASP A 18 -2.23 0.51 -10.88
CA ASP A 18 -1.45 1.57 -10.24
C ASP A 18 -2.07 2.97 -10.48
N PHE A 19 -2.01 3.81 -9.45
CA PHE A 19 -2.29 5.22 -9.57
C PHE A 19 -1.26 5.91 -10.47
N LEU A 20 -1.74 6.83 -11.28
CA LEU A 20 -0.98 7.79 -12.05
C LEU A 20 -1.26 9.19 -11.51
N THR A 21 -0.29 10.08 -11.63
CA THR A 21 -0.36 11.47 -11.14
C THR A 21 -0.65 12.46 -12.28
N GLU A 22 -0.72 13.75 -11.95
CA GLU A 22 -0.92 14.85 -12.91
C GLU A 22 0.09 14.81 -14.08
N ALA A 23 1.32 14.38 -13.82
CA ALA A 23 2.37 14.23 -14.83
C ALA A 23 2.03 13.24 -15.97
N HIS A 24 0.97 12.45 -15.81
CA HIS A 24 0.58 11.39 -16.74
C HIS A 24 -0.76 11.68 -17.45
N LEU A 25 -1.37 12.85 -17.25
CA LEU A 25 -2.71 13.15 -17.77
C LEU A 25 -2.78 13.17 -19.31
N ASP A 26 -1.70 13.58 -19.96
CA ASP A 26 -1.65 13.67 -21.43
C ASP A 26 -1.26 12.34 -22.11
N LEU A 27 -1.11 11.25 -21.34
CA LEU A 27 -0.77 9.95 -21.91
C LEU A 27 -1.95 9.37 -22.70
N PRO A 28 -1.69 8.79 -23.89
CA PRO A 28 -2.69 8.00 -24.60
C PRO A 28 -3.21 6.85 -23.73
N MET A 29 -4.54 6.69 -23.65
CA MET A 29 -5.20 5.57 -22.98
C MET A 29 -5.12 4.28 -23.81
N GLU A 30 -3.90 3.78 -24.02
CA GLU A 30 -3.61 2.52 -24.69
C GLU A 30 -2.71 1.64 -23.80
N PHE A 31 -2.71 0.32 -24.06
CA PHE A 31 -1.97 -0.65 -23.25
C PHE A 31 -0.48 -0.32 -23.14
N GLU A 32 0.17 0.10 -24.24
CA GLU A 32 1.61 0.34 -24.27
C GLU A 32 2.00 1.63 -23.54
N SER A 33 1.33 2.75 -23.84
CA SER A 33 1.62 4.05 -23.20
C SER A 33 1.40 4.00 -21.69
N ILE A 34 0.28 3.41 -21.23
CA ILE A 34 0.00 3.24 -19.80
C ILE A 34 0.97 2.25 -19.15
N GLY A 35 1.31 1.16 -19.85
CA GLY A 35 2.33 0.20 -19.42
C GLY A 35 3.69 0.84 -19.16
N LYS A 36 4.14 1.73 -20.05
CA LYS A 36 5.40 2.47 -19.91
C LYS A 36 5.39 3.46 -18.74
N ALA A 37 4.23 3.98 -18.37
CA ALA A 37 4.06 4.82 -17.18
C ALA A 37 4.10 4.03 -15.86
N GLY A 38 4.14 2.70 -15.92
CA GLY A 38 4.18 1.82 -14.75
C GLY A 38 2.80 1.52 -14.16
N SER A 39 1.72 1.69 -14.94
CA SER A 39 0.38 1.20 -14.61
C SER A 39 -0.09 0.24 -15.72
N ARG A 40 -1.37 -0.14 -15.70
CA ARG A 40 -1.96 -1.04 -16.69
C ARG A 40 -3.35 -0.58 -17.09
N LEU A 41 -3.65 -0.71 -18.39
CA LEU A 41 -5.01 -0.53 -18.88
C LEU A 41 -5.78 -1.84 -18.73
N GLY A 42 -6.55 -1.96 -17.64
CA GLY A 42 -7.41 -3.12 -17.35
C GLY A 42 -8.76 -3.04 -18.07
N THR A 43 -9.82 -2.74 -17.32
CA THR A 43 -11.20 -2.60 -17.83
C THR A 43 -11.49 -1.23 -18.45
N ALA A 44 -10.48 -0.35 -18.52
CA ALA A 44 -10.61 1.06 -18.90
C ALA A 44 -11.62 1.86 -18.05
N LEU A 45 -11.90 1.39 -16.83
CA LEU A 45 -12.67 2.14 -15.84
C LEU A 45 -11.76 3.12 -15.12
N ALA A 46 -11.79 4.37 -15.56
CA ALA A 46 -10.99 5.43 -14.97
C ALA A 46 -11.62 5.96 -13.67
N MET A 47 -10.80 6.07 -12.61
CA MET A 47 -11.20 6.71 -11.35
C MET A 47 -10.26 7.88 -11.08
N ALA A 48 -10.80 9.09 -10.93
CA ALA A 48 -10.04 10.27 -10.53
C ALA A 48 -10.15 10.51 -9.02
N VAL A 49 -9.06 10.96 -8.41
CA VAL A 49 -8.93 11.25 -6.99
C VAL A 49 -8.55 12.71 -6.84
N ASP A 50 -9.25 13.43 -5.97
CA ASP A 50 -8.94 14.83 -5.65
C ASP A 50 -8.07 14.97 -4.39
N HIS A 51 -7.61 16.19 -4.15
CA HIS A 51 -6.73 16.56 -3.05
C HIS A 51 -7.30 16.36 -1.63
N GLU A 52 -8.62 16.27 -1.44
CA GLU A 52 -9.23 16.07 -0.12
C GLU A 52 -9.18 14.60 0.32
N ILE A 53 -8.97 13.67 -0.61
CA ILE A 53 -8.95 12.25 -0.33
C ILE A 53 -7.58 11.83 0.19
N ASN A 54 -7.54 11.25 1.39
CA ASN A 54 -6.35 10.61 1.93
C ASN A 54 -6.07 9.27 1.23
N MET A 55 -4.84 9.08 0.77
CA MET A 55 -4.45 7.90 -0.02
C MET A 55 -4.40 6.64 0.83
N VAL A 56 -4.01 6.73 2.12
CA VAL A 56 -4.01 5.57 3.05
C VAL A 56 -5.44 5.06 3.21
N SER A 57 -6.41 5.94 3.47
CA SER A 57 -7.83 5.57 3.57
C SER A 57 -8.38 4.97 2.28
N LEU A 58 -8.01 5.53 1.12
CA LEU A 58 -8.43 5.03 -0.17
C LEU A 58 -7.89 3.62 -0.43
N VAL A 59 -6.57 3.40 -0.31
CA VAL A 59 -6.00 2.05 -0.56
C VAL A 59 -6.43 1.05 0.48
N ARG A 60 -6.65 1.45 1.73
CA ARG A 60 -7.25 0.60 2.77
C ARG A 60 -8.63 0.08 2.36
N ASN A 61 -9.46 0.92 1.73
CA ASN A 61 -10.77 0.49 1.23
C ASN A 61 -10.64 -0.53 0.08
N LEU A 62 -9.72 -0.29 -0.86
CA LEU A 62 -9.44 -1.21 -1.96
C LEU A 62 -8.90 -2.55 -1.46
N GLU A 63 -7.88 -2.53 -0.59
CA GLU A 63 -7.28 -3.72 0.01
C GLU A 63 -8.28 -4.52 0.85
N GLU A 64 -9.20 -3.85 1.55
CA GLU A 64 -10.28 -4.53 2.29
C GLU A 64 -11.25 -5.26 1.36
N PHE A 65 -11.58 -4.67 0.20
CA PHE A 65 -12.34 -5.36 -0.84
C PHE A 65 -11.58 -6.60 -1.35
N PHE A 66 -10.30 -6.45 -1.72
CA PHE A 66 -9.50 -7.56 -2.26
C PHE A 66 -9.27 -8.68 -1.24
N ALA A 67 -9.08 -8.34 0.04
CA ALA A 67 -8.96 -9.31 1.12
C ALA A 67 -10.26 -10.11 1.29
N ARG A 68 -11.42 -9.43 1.24
CA ARG A 68 -12.74 -10.07 1.36
C ARG A 68 -13.10 -10.96 0.17
N GLU A 69 -12.68 -10.58 -1.04
CA GLU A 69 -12.93 -11.34 -2.29
C GLU A 69 -11.87 -12.40 -2.59
N SER A 70 -10.85 -12.55 -1.74
CA SER A 70 -9.84 -13.59 -1.89
C SER A 70 -10.49 -14.98 -1.78
N CYS A 71 -10.23 -15.86 -2.74
CA CYS A 71 -10.69 -17.26 -2.68
C CYS A 71 -9.96 -18.10 -1.62
N GLY A 72 -8.87 -17.58 -1.04
CA GLY A 72 -8.12 -18.23 0.04
C GLY A 72 -7.14 -19.33 -0.39
N TRP A 73 -6.99 -19.60 -1.69
CA TRP A 73 -6.17 -20.72 -2.18
C TRP A 73 -4.67 -20.57 -1.90
N CYS A 74 -4.08 -19.44 -2.27
CA CYS A 74 -2.64 -19.22 -2.08
C CYS A 74 -2.37 -18.48 -0.76
N THR A 75 -1.48 -19.03 0.07
CA THR A 75 -1.04 -18.45 1.35
C THR A 75 -0.69 -16.95 1.27
N PRO A 76 0.13 -16.46 0.31
CA PRO A 76 0.43 -15.03 0.24
C PRO A 76 -0.81 -14.15 0.05
N CYS A 77 -1.81 -14.60 -0.71
CA CYS A 77 -3.06 -13.85 -0.91
C CYS A 77 -3.99 -13.97 0.30
N ARG A 78 -4.16 -15.18 0.85
CA ARG A 78 -5.05 -15.46 1.98
C ARG A 78 -4.62 -14.71 3.23
N ASP A 79 -3.32 -14.73 3.54
CA ASP A 79 -2.80 -14.19 4.79
C ASP A 79 -2.20 -12.78 4.61
N GLY A 80 -1.67 -12.48 3.41
CA GLY A 80 -1.02 -11.20 3.14
C GLY A 80 -1.97 -10.02 2.94
N LEU A 81 -3.09 -10.19 2.23
CA LEU A 81 -4.06 -9.10 2.02
C LEU A 81 -4.73 -8.66 3.33
N PRO A 82 -5.16 -9.55 4.24
CA PRO A 82 -5.64 -9.11 5.55
C PRO A 82 -4.56 -8.38 6.38
N TRP A 83 -3.28 -8.73 6.18
CA TRP A 83 -2.17 -8.09 6.86
C TRP A 83 -1.92 -6.66 6.36
N SER A 84 -2.00 -6.41 5.04
CA SER A 84 -1.95 -5.04 4.48
C SER A 84 -3.07 -4.18 5.07
N VAL A 85 -4.30 -4.69 5.09
CA VAL A 85 -5.47 -4.01 5.68
C VAL A 85 -5.25 -3.66 7.15
N LYS A 86 -4.66 -4.58 7.94
CA LYS A 86 -4.36 -4.34 9.36
C LYS A 86 -3.41 -3.17 9.55
N ILE A 87 -2.32 -3.12 8.77
CA ILE A 87 -1.33 -2.04 8.85
C ILE A 87 -1.96 -0.72 8.38
N LEU A 88 -2.66 -0.71 7.25
CA LEU A 88 -3.30 0.49 6.71
C LEU A 88 -4.34 1.09 7.67
N ARG A 89 -5.10 0.24 8.37
CA ARG A 89 -6.00 0.67 9.45
C ARG A 89 -5.26 1.29 10.64
N ALA A 90 -4.06 0.82 10.96
CA ALA A 90 -3.25 1.41 12.03
C ALA A 90 -2.72 2.79 11.60
N LEU A 91 -2.20 2.90 10.38
CA LEU A 91 -1.75 4.17 9.79
C LEU A 91 -2.88 5.21 9.73
N GLU A 92 -4.08 4.81 9.27
CA GLU A 92 -5.26 5.68 9.23
C GLU A 92 -5.67 6.22 10.61
N ARG A 93 -5.41 5.45 11.69
CA ARG A 93 -5.69 5.87 13.07
C ARG A 93 -4.53 6.61 13.76
N GLY A 94 -3.41 6.84 13.07
CA GLY A 94 -2.20 7.39 13.70
C GLY A 94 -1.54 6.44 14.70
N GLU A 95 -1.79 5.14 14.56
CA GLU A 95 -1.27 4.05 15.40
C GLU A 95 -0.14 3.27 14.71
N GLY A 96 0.26 3.68 13.50
CA GLY A 96 1.33 3.03 12.75
C GLY A 96 2.66 3.03 13.50
N GLN A 97 3.49 2.03 13.23
CA GLN A 97 4.78 1.81 13.86
C GLN A 97 5.94 2.04 12.87
N PRO A 98 7.14 2.38 13.36
CA PRO A 98 8.35 2.30 12.54
C PRO A 98 8.49 0.88 11.95
N GLY A 99 8.69 0.76 10.64
CA GLY A 99 8.74 -0.53 9.94
C GLY A 99 7.44 -0.95 9.22
N ASP A 100 6.32 -0.28 9.49
CA ASP A 100 5.03 -0.65 8.87
C ASP A 100 5.02 -0.39 7.37
N ILE A 101 5.60 0.72 6.91
CA ILE A 101 5.63 1.04 5.47
C ILE A 101 6.56 0.07 4.74
N GLU A 102 7.70 -0.27 5.32
CA GLU A 102 8.64 -1.27 4.78
C GLU A 102 7.97 -2.64 4.68
N THR A 103 7.13 -2.98 5.67
CA THR A 103 6.33 -4.21 5.65
C THR A 103 5.31 -4.18 4.52
N LEU A 104 4.61 -3.07 4.30
CA LEU A 104 3.69 -2.91 3.15
C LEU A 104 4.42 -3.05 1.81
N GLU A 105 5.62 -2.48 1.67
CA GLU A 105 6.44 -2.63 0.46
C GLU A 105 6.89 -4.08 0.24
N GLN A 106 7.22 -4.79 1.32
CA GLN A 106 7.54 -6.23 1.25
C GLN A 106 6.32 -7.05 0.81
N LEU A 107 5.12 -6.73 1.33
CA LEU A 107 3.89 -7.37 0.88
C LEU A 107 3.67 -7.13 -0.61
N CYS A 108 3.84 -5.91 -1.12
CA CYS A 108 3.72 -5.64 -2.55
C CYS A 108 4.63 -6.55 -3.40
N ARG A 109 5.85 -6.86 -2.91
CA ARG A 109 6.76 -7.80 -3.58
C ARG A 109 6.32 -9.27 -3.47
N PHE A 110 5.83 -9.69 -2.31
CA PHE A 110 5.42 -11.09 -2.07
C PHE A 110 4.06 -11.45 -2.66
N LEU A 111 3.20 -10.47 -2.89
CA LEU A 111 1.90 -10.64 -3.54
C LEU A 111 1.93 -10.29 -5.04
N GLY A 112 3.07 -9.82 -5.54
CA GLY A 112 3.26 -9.47 -6.95
C GLY A 112 3.25 -10.66 -7.91
N PRO A 113 3.35 -10.37 -9.23
CA PRO A 113 3.27 -11.38 -10.28
C PRO A 113 4.22 -12.58 -10.08
N GLY A 114 3.70 -13.79 -10.30
CA GLY A 114 4.47 -15.04 -10.17
C GLY A 114 4.66 -15.55 -8.75
N LYS A 115 4.08 -14.90 -7.74
CA LYS A 115 4.10 -15.36 -6.33
C LYS A 115 2.77 -15.95 -5.85
N THR A 116 1.71 -15.73 -6.61
CA THR A 116 0.34 -16.20 -6.31
C THR A 116 -0.21 -17.03 -7.47
N PHE A 117 -1.28 -17.78 -7.20
CA PHE A 117 -1.85 -18.69 -8.19
C PHE A 117 -2.59 -17.96 -9.34
N CYS A 118 -3.29 -16.88 -9.02
CA CYS A 118 -3.98 -16.03 -10.00
C CYS A 118 -3.55 -14.56 -9.86
N ALA A 119 -4.06 -13.72 -10.76
CA ALA A 119 -3.75 -12.29 -10.82
C ALA A 119 -4.47 -11.42 -9.76
N HIS A 120 -5.25 -12.03 -8.85
CA HIS A 120 -6.01 -11.29 -7.83
C HIS A 120 -5.10 -10.52 -6.86
N ALA A 121 -4.16 -11.20 -6.22
CA ALA A 121 -3.19 -10.57 -5.31
C ALA A 121 -2.27 -9.56 -6.01
N PRO A 122 -1.72 -9.83 -7.21
CA PRO A 122 -0.99 -8.83 -7.98
C PRO A 122 -1.81 -7.57 -8.23
N GLY A 123 -3.06 -7.72 -8.70
CA GLY A 123 -3.95 -6.59 -8.92
C GLY A 123 -4.32 -5.85 -7.64
N ALA A 124 -4.39 -6.55 -6.50
CA ALA A 124 -4.69 -5.93 -5.21
C ALA A 124 -3.57 -5.00 -4.72
N VAL A 125 -2.31 -5.37 -4.96
CA VAL A 125 -1.15 -4.60 -4.45
C VAL A 125 -0.63 -3.53 -5.42
N GLU A 126 -0.99 -3.56 -6.72
CA GLU A 126 -0.72 -2.47 -7.68
C GLU A 126 -1.15 -1.07 -7.15
N PRO A 127 -2.40 -0.84 -6.71
CA PRO A 127 -2.81 0.46 -6.16
C PRO A 127 -2.05 0.83 -4.88
N LEU A 128 -1.74 -0.14 -4.01
CA LEU A 128 -0.96 0.10 -2.79
C LEU A 128 0.47 0.51 -3.12
N GLN A 129 1.13 -0.19 -4.03
CA GLN A 129 2.50 0.06 -4.45
C GLN A 129 2.68 1.48 -5.00
N SER A 130 1.83 1.87 -5.96
CA SER A 130 1.84 3.22 -6.51
C SER A 130 1.46 4.29 -5.49
N ALA A 131 0.53 4.00 -4.57
CA ALA A 131 0.19 4.94 -3.51
C ALA A 131 1.38 5.21 -2.58
N ILE A 132 2.13 4.16 -2.18
CA ILE A 132 3.36 4.33 -1.41
C ILE A 132 4.42 5.09 -2.23
N LYS A 133 4.55 4.80 -3.53
CA LYS A 133 5.53 5.48 -4.41
C LYS A 133 5.30 6.99 -4.51
N TYR A 134 4.05 7.40 -4.74
CA TYR A 134 3.73 8.81 -5.05
C TYR A 134 3.28 9.62 -3.84
N PHE A 135 2.74 8.98 -2.81
CA PHE A 135 2.10 9.65 -1.66
C PHE A 135 2.65 9.14 -0.32
N ARG A 136 3.92 8.73 -0.29
CA ARG A 136 4.61 8.21 0.91
C ARG A 136 4.41 9.07 2.15
N GLU A 137 4.41 10.39 1.98
CA GLU A 137 4.21 11.35 3.08
C GLU A 137 2.88 11.14 3.83
N GLU A 138 1.82 10.68 3.16
CA GLU A 138 0.54 10.40 3.81
C GLU A 138 0.58 9.12 4.64
N PHE A 139 1.42 8.15 4.26
CA PHE A 139 1.66 6.96 5.06
C PHE A 139 2.52 7.31 6.29
N GLU A 140 3.56 8.11 6.10
CA GLU A 140 4.45 8.57 7.18
C GLU A 140 3.69 9.40 8.23
N ALA A 141 2.72 10.22 7.80
CA ALA A 141 1.84 10.97 8.71
C ALA A 141 1.00 10.07 9.64
N GLY A 142 0.75 8.82 9.25
CA GLY A 142 0.04 7.82 10.04
C GLY A 142 0.91 7.07 11.06
N ILE A 143 2.23 7.27 11.04
CA ILE A 143 3.16 6.63 11.98
C ILE A 143 3.16 7.42 13.31
N LYS A 144 2.90 6.71 14.40
CA LYS A 144 3.02 7.24 15.74
C LYS A 144 4.48 7.61 16.01
N GLN A 145 4.73 8.86 16.40
CA GLN A 145 6.06 9.25 16.85
C GLN A 145 6.51 8.37 18.02
N PRO A 146 7.80 7.98 18.07
CA PRO A 146 8.31 7.17 19.17
C PRO A 146 8.04 7.91 20.49
N PHE A 147 7.28 7.27 21.39
CA PHE A 147 7.12 7.76 22.75
C PHE A 147 8.43 7.50 23.49
N SER A 148 9.32 8.48 23.56
CA SER A 148 10.57 8.38 24.32
C SER A 148 10.30 8.59 25.82
N ASN A 149 9.69 7.59 26.45
CA ASN A 149 9.74 7.39 27.90
C ASN A 149 10.01 5.92 28.24
N THR A 150 10.49 5.14 27.28
CA THR A 150 11.18 3.89 27.55
C THR A 150 12.57 4.24 28.09
N HIS A 151 12.67 4.41 29.41
CA HIS A 151 13.90 4.02 30.08
C HIS A 151 14.20 2.60 29.61
N LEU A 152 15.33 2.40 28.93
CA LEU A 152 15.85 1.06 28.69
C LEU A 152 16.00 0.41 30.06
N ILE A 153 15.08 -0.49 30.41
CA ILE A 153 15.30 -1.41 31.52
C ILE A 153 16.36 -2.37 31.00
N ASN A 154 17.62 -2.06 31.28
CA ASN A 154 18.68 -3.04 31.20
C ASN A 154 18.26 -4.16 32.15
N GLY A 155 17.82 -5.29 31.60
CA GLY A 155 17.54 -6.49 32.37
C GLY A 155 18.72 -6.85 33.26
N ILE A 156 18.48 -7.66 34.29
CA ILE A 156 19.37 -7.80 35.45
C ILE A 156 20.80 -8.30 35.12
N GLN A 157 21.15 -8.78 33.92
CA GLN A 157 22.55 -9.18 33.64
C GLN A 157 23.00 -8.99 32.18
N PRO A 158 23.77 -7.92 31.89
CA PRO A 158 24.57 -7.82 30.66
C PRO A 158 25.82 -8.73 30.65
N ASN A 159 26.17 -9.38 31.77
CA ASN A 159 27.52 -9.92 32.01
C ASN A 159 27.65 -11.45 32.12
N LEU A 160 26.68 -12.27 31.69
CA LEU A 160 26.83 -13.75 31.78
C LEU A 160 27.04 -14.48 30.44
N LEU A 161 27.10 -13.80 29.30
CA LEU A 161 27.35 -14.47 28.00
C LEU A 161 28.83 -14.63 27.63
N LYS A 162 29.77 -14.22 28.50
CA LYS A 162 31.22 -14.39 28.25
C LYS A 162 31.89 -15.46 29.13
N GLU A 163 31.15 -16.11 30.02
CA GLU A 163 31.69 -17.19 30.85
C GLU A 163 30.71 -18.38 30.86
N ARG A 164 31.05 -19.44 30.11
CA ARG A 164 30.34 -20.74 30.00
C ARG A 164 29.06 -20.62 29.15
N TRP A 165 28.97 -21.11 27.92
CA TRP A 165 29.38 -22.40 27.35
C TRP A 165 29.60 -22.27 25.84
#